data_AF-A0A2V8P884-F1
#
_entry.id   AF-A0A2V8P884-F1
#
_cell.length_a   1.000
_cell.length_b   1.000
_cell.length_c   1.000
_cell.angle_alpha   90.00
_cell.angle_beta   90.00
_cell.angle_gamma   90.00
#
_symmetry.space_group_name_H-M   'P 1'
#
loop_
_entity.id
_entity.type
_entity.pdbx_description
1 polymer ?
#
loop_
_entity_poly.entity_id
_entity_poly.type
_entity_poly.pdbx_seq_one_letter_code
_entity_poly.pdbx_strand_id
1 'polypeptide(L)'
;MDDPNENDPAGVDYGQTTPLIPTSGGTVPLRPAQPPPQSRPTPPVSGQPRRGIPIWVWLGGAGALVLFVLAAVVLIYIFFRQPGFTMIVRGAPPGSDVFVDNISRGVTSADGSIKVPGLKAGKRVVRVSHEGYGDFNTTVSGQDGDSKIVVAQLTTEVKAPAGLPREIDYNGLMVLVNAGEFIMGDDSHNPEEKPAHKVTLPDFYIDKFEVSNEQYKKFCDATKRKPPTNPWWDNSYFNQPKMPVVGVNFADASAYAASAGKRLPTEEEWEKAASWGPTSDAKKRMWPWGDSTDAGQATLNSNHTSAVGS
;
A
#
# COMPACT_ATOMS: atom_id res chain seq x y z
N MET A 1 12.82 -45.84 -46.80
CA MET A 1 12.66 -44.40 -46.59
C MET A 1 12.01 -44.14 -45.23
N ASP A 2 12.54 -44.78 -44.18
CA ASP A 2 13.41 -44.15 -43.17
C ASP A 2 13.06 -42.70 -42.78
N ASP A 3 12.43 -42.49 -41.62
CA ASP A 3 13.10 -42.18 -40.34
C ASP A 3 12.11 -41.56 -39.32
N PRO A 4 11.90 -42.15 -38.11
CA PRO A 4 11.20 -41.53 -36.99
C PRO A 4 12.18 -40.92 -35.96
N ASN A 5 12.01 -39.63 -35.63
CA ASN A 5 12.82 -38.98 -34.60
C ASN A 5 12.21 -39.19 -33.20
N GLU A 6 12.86 -40.07 -32.45
CA GLU A 6 12.73 -40.33 -31.02
C GLU A 6 13.68 -39.41 -30.24
N ASN A 7 13.23 -38.79 -29.15
CA ASN A 7 14.06 -38.01 -28.23
C ASN A 7 13.61 -38.29 -26.78
N ASP A 8 14.38 -39.12 -26.07
CA ASP A 8 14.40 -39.24 -24.60
C ASP A 8 15.85 -39.64 -24.17
N PRO A 9 16.27 -39.57 -22.89
CA PRO A 9 17.41 -38.74 -22.49
C PRO A 9 18.58 -39.57 -21.93
N ALA A 10 19.82 -39.18 -22.23
CA ALA A 10 21.01 -39.65 -21.52
C ALA A 10 21.52 -38.52 -20.62
N GLY A 11 22.02 -38.71 -19.40
CA GLY A 11 22.34 -39.91 -18.63
C GLY A 11 23.17 -39.42 -17.44
N VAL A 12 22.81 -39.84 -16.23
CA VAL A 12 23.47 -39.49 -14.97
C VAL A 12 24.53 -40.56 -14.69
N ASP A 13 25.79 -40.17 -14.47
CA ASP A 13 26.88 -41.08 -14.08
C ASP A 13 27.24 -40.90 -12.60
N TYR A 14 27.08 -41.99 -11.85
CA TYR A 14 27.46 -42.14 -10.44
C TYR A 14 28.63 -43.12 -10.35
N GLY A 15 29.84 -42.62 -10.11
CA GLY A 15 31.02 -43.44 -9.88
C GLY A 15 31.42 -43.54 -8.40
N GLN A 16 31.08 -44.67 -7.76
CA GLN A 16 31.82 -45.21 -6.61
C GLN A 16 32.01 -46.72 -6.80
N THR A 17 33.25 -47.23 -6.63
CA THR A 17 33.67 -48.10 -5.51
C THR A 17 35.08 -48.72 -5.72
N THR A 18 35.81 -48.81 -4.60
CA THR A 18 37.12 -49.41 -4.22
C THR A 18 37.20 -50.96 -4.46
N PRO A 19 38.20 -51.77 -3.99
CA PRO A 19 39.59 -51.59 -3.47
C PRO A 19 40.64 -52.64 -3.98
N LEU A 20 41.90 -52.62 -3.49
CA LEU A 20 42.67 -53.75 -2.84
C LEU A 20 44.22 -53.75 -3.03
N ILE A 21 44.94 -53.50 -1.92
CA ILE A 21 46.11 -54.17 -1.24
C ILE A 21 47.45 -54.57 -1.97
N PRO A 22 48.54 -55.07 -1.29
CA PRO A 22 49.89 -54.47 -1.34
C PRO A 22 51.05 -55.47 -1.68
N THR A 23 52.30 -55.02 -1.67
CA THR A 23 53.52 -55.88 -1.64
C THR A 23 54.63 -55.13 -0.87
N SER A 24 55.12 -55.58 0.31
CA SER A 24 56.09 -56.66 0.60
C SER A 24 57.43 -56.47 -0.12
N GLY A 25 58.64 -56.48 0.45
CA GLY A 25 59.25 -56.82 1.76
C GLY A 25 60.77 -56.53 1.63
N GLY A 26 61.69 -56.69 2.58
CA GLY A 26 61.70 -57.19 3.96
C GLY A 26 63.14 -57.14 4.54
N THR A 27 63.24 -57.35 5.87
CA THR A 27 64.33 -57.95 6.70
C THR A 27 65.72 -57.25 6.75
N VAL A 28 66.38 -57.01 7.90
CA VAL A 28 66.96 -57.94 8.91
C VAL A 28 67.39 -57.12 10.18
N PRO A 29 67.53 -57.71 11.40
CA PRO A 29 67.60 -56.97 12.68
C PRO A 29 68.97 -56.92 13.41
N LEU A 30 68.98 -56.14 14.52
CA LEU A 30 69.84 -56.11 15.74
C LEU A 30 71.08 -55.18 15.81
N ARG A 31 71.04 -54.17 16.71
CA ARG A 31 72.02 -53.97 17.83
C ARG A 31 71.56 -52.87 18.83
N PRO A 32 71.76 -53.03 20.16
CA PRO A 32 71.47 -51.99 21.15
C PRO A 32 72.42 -50.78 21.12
N ALA A 33 71.91 -49.66 21.66
CA ALA A 33 72.31 -48.28 21.47
C ALA A 33 73.74 -47.87 21.94
N GLN A 34 74.31 -46.89 21.22
CA GLN A 34 75.32 -45.97 21.74
C GLN A 34 74.64 -44.64 22.11
N PRO A 35 74.93 -44.04 23.28
CA PRO A 35 74.41 -42.71 23.60
C PRO A 35 75.10 -41.65 22.74
N PRO A 36 74.36 -40.69 22.16
CA PRO A 36 74.95 -39.58 21.44
C PRO A 36 75.66 -38.61 22.41
N PRO A 37 76.77 -37.96 22.00
CA PRO A 37 77.45 -36.96 22.81
C PRO A 37 76.56 -35.74 23.06
N GLN A 38 76.58 -35.23 24.30
CA GLN A 38 75.75 -34.11 24.74
C GLN A 38 76.06 -32.83 23.93
N SER A 39 75.03 -32.25 23.31
CA SER A 39 75.09 -30.91 22.68
C SER A 39 74.85 -29.82 23.73
N ARG A 40 75.68 -28.76 23.72
CA ARG A 40 75.51 -27.58 24.59
C ARG A 40 74.17 -26.86 24.31
N PRO A 41 73.53 -26.26 25.32
CA PRO A 41 72.31 -25.49 25.13
C PRO A 41 72.59 -24.19 24.36
N THR A 42 71.73 -23.88 23.38
CA THR A 42 71.62 -22.56 22.75
C THR A 42 70.77 -21.62 23.62
N PRO A 43 71.06 -20.30 23.66
CA PRO A 43 70.27 -19.36 24.44
C PRO A 43 68.90 -19.08 23.78
N PRO A 44 67.90 -18.64 24.55
CA PRO A 44 66.54 -18.48 24.05
C PRO A 44 66.39 -17.25 23.13
N VAL A 45 65.60 -17.42 22.06
CA VAL A 45 65.17 -16.34 21.16
C VAL A 45 64.12 -15.49 21.88
N SER A 46 64.34 -14.18 21.99
CA SER A 46 63.39 -13.25 22.59
C SER A 46 62.24 -12.94 21.61
N GLY A 47 61.01 -13.17 22.04
CA GLY A 47 59.81 -12.77 21.30
C GLY A 47 59.51 -11.28 21.47
N GLN A 48 59.32 -10.54 20.37
CA GLN A 48 58.78 -9.18 20.44
C GLN A 48 57.26 -9.21 20.70
N PRO A 49 56.72 -8.29 21.52
CA PRO A 49 55.30 -8.26 21.85
C PRO A 49 54.46 -7.67 20.70
N ARG A 50 53.39 -8.38 20.30
CA ARG A 50 52.33 -7.83 19.43
C ARG A 50 51.48 -6.85 20.25
N ARG A 51 51.44 -5.57 19.85
CA ARG A 51 50.51 -4.57 20.42
C ARG A 51 49.09 -4.85 19.95
N GLY A 52 48.20 -5.28 20.86
CA GLY A 52 46.75 -5.35 20.63
C GLY A 52 46.08 -4.00 20.86
N ILE A 53 45.08 -3.66 20.03
CA ILE A 53 44.30 -2.42 20.16
C ILE A 53 43.41 -2.54 21.42
N PRO A 54 43.44 -1.55 22.35
CA PRO A 54 42.71 -1.63 23.61
C PRO A 54 41.17 -1.61 23.43
N ILE A 55 40.47 -2.43 24.22
CA ILE A 55 39.01 -2.66 24.17
C ILE A 55 38.17 -1.37 24.28
N TRP A 56 38.67 -0.33 24.96
CA TRP A 56 38.01 0.97 25.09
C TRP A 56 37.75 1.67 23.74
N VAL A 57 38.55 1.36 22.70
CA VAL A 57 38.34 1.86 21.33
C VAL A 57 37.05 1.30 20.73
N TRP A 58 36.66 0.06 21.05
CA TRP A 58 35.42 -0.56 20.58
C TRP A 58 34.19 -0.08 21.34
N LEU A 59 34.30 0.20 22.64
CA LEU A 59 33.20 0.75 23.44
C LEU A 59 32.84 2.19 23.05
N GLY A 60 33.84 3.02 22.70
CA GLY A 60 33.59 4.37 22.17
C GLY A 60 32.96 4.36 20.76
N GLY A 61 33.37 3.42 19.91
CA GLY A 61 32.82 3.27 18.55
C GLY A 61 31.35 2.84 18.51
N ALA A 62 30.94 1.94 19.40
CA ALA A 62 29.54 1.48 19.47
C ALA A 62 28.58 2.60 19.90
N GLY A 63 28.97 3.42 20.88
CA GLY A 63 28.18 4.59 21.30
C GLY A 63 28.08 5.66 20.20
N ALA A 64 29.18 5.91 19.50
CA ALA A 64 29.20 6.84 18.36
C ALA A 64 28.34 6.35 17.19
N LEU A 65 28.33 5.03 16.90
CA LEU A 65 27.51 4.43 15.86
C LEU A 65 26.01 4.56 16.17
N VAL A 66 25.59 4.32 17.42
CA VAL A 66 24.19 4.48 17.83
C VAL A 66 23.74 5.94 17.72
N LEU A 67 24.56 6.89 18.17
CA LEU A 67 24.27 8.32 18.01
C LEU A 67 24.22 8.72 16.53
N PHE A 68 25.09 8.17 15.70
CA PHE A 68 25.09 8.43 14.25
C PHE A 68 23.86 7.85 13.56
N VAL A 69 23.42 6.64 13.93
CA VAL A 69 22.18 6.04 13.40
C VAL A 69 20.95 6.81 13.88
N LEU A 70 20.90 7.22 15.14
CA LEU A 70 19.81 8.07 15.65
C LEU A 70 19.80 9.43 14.95
N ALA A 71 20.97 10.07 14.78
CA ALA A 71 21.09 11.30 14.03
C ALA A 71 20.69 11.12 12.56
N ALA A 72 21.04 10.00 11.93
CA ALA A 72 20.64 9.66 10.57
C ALA A 72 19.14 9.40 10.45
N VAL A 73 18.50 8.73 11.43
CA VAL A 73 17.04 8.52 11.47
C VAL A 73 16.31 9.84 11.72
N VAL A 74 16.83 10.70 12.60
CA VAL A 74 16.31 12.05 12.82
C VAL A 74 16.51 12.91 11.57
N LEU A 75 17.65 12.82 10.91
CA LEU A 75 17.92 13.46 9.62
C LEU A 75 16.95 12.94 8.56
N ILE A 76 16.75 11.63 8.45
CA ILE A 76 15.78 11.04 7.52
C ILE A 76 14.37 11.53 7.84
N TYR A 77 13.99 11.57 9.10
CA TYR A 77 12.69 12.09 9.53
C TYR A 77 12.53 13.60 9.24
N ILE A 78 13.59 14.39 9.38
CA ILE A 78 13.59 15.83 9.08
C ILE A 78 13.61 16.09 7.56
N PHE A 79 14.39 15.32 6.80
CA PHE A 79 14.60 15.52 5.36
C PHE A 79 13.57 14.82 4.46
N PHE A 80 12.93 13.73 4.92
CA PHE A 80 11.91 12.99 4.14
C PHE A 80 10.48 13.20 4.63
N ARG A 81 10.25 14.05 5.65
CA ARG A 81 8.89 14.52 5.96
C ARG A 81 8.43 15.39 4.80
N GLN A 82 7.50 14.90 3.99
CA GLN A 82 6.82 15.70 2.97
C GLN A 82 6.10 16.84 3.70
N PRO A 83 6.60 18.08 3.66
CA PRO A 83 5.97 19.18 4.36
C PRO A 83 4.74 19.55 3.52
N GLY A 84 3.63 18.85 3.72
CA GLY A 84 2.38 19.17 3.03
C GLY A 84 2.08 20.67 3.12
N PHE A 85 1.31 21.20 2.18
CA PHE A 85 0.99 22.62 2.19
C PHE A 85 0.09 23.00 3.37
N THR A 86 0.13 24.28 3.72
CA THR A 86 -0.75 24.87 4.73
C THR A 86 -1.86 25.65 4.05
N MET A 87 -3.11 25.37 4.40
CA MET A 87 -4.24 26.21 4.02
C MET A 87 -4.58 27.16 5.17
N ILE A 88 -4.88 28.41 4.87
CA ILE A 88 -5.36 29.41 5.81
C ILE A 88 -6.74 29.87 5.34
N VAL A 89 -7.79 29.48 6.07
CA VAL A 89 -9.13 30.02 5.85
C VAL A 89 -9.26 31.33 6.64
N ARG A 90 -9.87 32.34 6.04
CA ARG A 90 -10.20 33.61 6.71
C ARG A 90 -11.50 34.21 6.18
N GLY A 91 -12.13 35.03 7.02
CA GLY A 91 -13.34 35.80 6.65
C GLY A 91 -14.66 35.06 6.86
N ALA A 92 -14.63 33.86 7.43
CA ALA A 92 -15.83 33.14 7.84
C ALA A 92 -16.27 33.58 9.25
N PRO A 93 -17.54 33.41 9.63
CA PRO A 93 -17.99 33.63 11.01
C PRO A 93 -17.14 32.82 12.01
N PRO A 94 -16.88 33.34 13.22
CA PRO A 94 -16.22 32.56 14.28
C PRO A 94 -16.97 31.27 14.61
N GLY A 95 -16.26 30.18 14.85
CA GLY A 95 -16.88 28.87 15.12
C GLY A 95 -17.43 28.16 13.89
N SER A 96 -17.14 28.62 12.66
CA SER A 96 -17.50 27.90 11.43
C SER A 96 -16.70 26.61 11.30
N ASP A 97 -17.37 25.49 11.03
CA ASP A 97 -16.74 24.21 10.74
C ASP A 97 -16.02 24.24 9.39
N VAL A 98 -14.75 23.83 9.38
CA VAL A 98 -13.93 23.76 8.16
C VAL A 98 -13.60 22.31 7.84
N PHE A 99 -13.92 21.90 6.62
CA PHE A 99 -13.65 20.58 6.08
C PHE A 99 -12.69 20.68 4.90
N VAL A 100 -11.76 19.73 4.82
CA VAL A 100 -10.90 19.54 3.65
C VAL A 100 -11.03 18.10 3.20
N ASP A 101 -11.40 17.89 1.93
CA ASP A 101 -11.74 16.58 1.35
C ASP A 101 -12.80 15.85 2.21
N ASN A 102 -13.81 16.61 2.67
CA ASN A 102 -14.89 16.20 3.57
C ASN A 102 -14.44 15.74 4.98
N ILE A 103 -13.15 15.85 5.31
CA ILE A 103 -12.62 15.58 6.65
C ILE A 103 -12.67 16.87 7.47
N SER A 104 -13.30 16.85 8.65
CA SER A 104 -13.28 18.00 9.57
C SER A 104 -11.84 18.34 9.98
N ARG A 105 -11.51 19.64 9.90
CA ARG A 105 -10.20 20.21 10.26
C ARG A 105 -10.29 21.16 11.45
N GLY A 106 -11.44 21.22 12.10
CA GLY A 106 -11.73 22.09 13.23
C GLY A 106 -12.60 23.28 12.84
N VAL A 107 -12.71 24.24 13.77
CA VAL A 107 -13.55 25.43 13.64
C VAL A 107 -12.71 26.70 13.56
N THR A 108 -13.25 27.74 12.93
CA THR A 108 -12.61 29.06 12.89
C THR A 108 -12.49 29.69 14.27
N SER A 109 -11.40 30.42 14.48
CA SER A 109 -11.11 31.19 15.69
C SER A 109 -12.00 32.44 15.77
N ALA A 110 -11.88 33.20 16.86
CA ALA A 110 -12.63 34.45 17.09
C ALA A 110 -12.44 35.51 15.98
N ASP A 111 -11.32 35.46 15.25
CA ASP A 111 -11.03 36.35 14.12
C ASP A 111 -11.57 35.81 12.77
N GLY A 112 -12.31 34.71 12.79
CA GLY A 112 -12.86 34.08 11.59
C GLY A 112 -11.83 33.31 10.77
N SER A 113 -10.68 32.94 11.38
CA SER A 113 -9.60 32.22 10.69
C SER A 113 -9.29 30.84 11.26
N ILE A 114 -8.74 29.96 10.42
CA ILE A 114 -8.12 28.70 10.84
C ILE A 114 -6.92 28.38 9.95
N LYS A 115 -5.84 27.88 10.55
CA LYS A 115 -4.68 27.34 9.82
C LYS A 115 -4.75 25.81 9.83
N VAL A 116 -4.69 25.22 8.64
CA VAL A 116 -4.73 23.77 8.42
C VAL A 116 -3.41 23.34 7.77
N PRO A 117 -2.40 22.97 8.57
CA PRO A 117 -1.10 22.53 8.05
C PRO A 117 -1.11 21.06 7.61
N GLY A 118 -0.12 20.69 6.80
CA GLY A 118 0.15 19.28 6.47
C GLY A 118 -0.84 18.66 5.48
N LEU A 119 -1.50 19.48 4.67
CA LEU A 119 -2.33 18.98 3.57
C LEU A 119 -1.41 18.43 2.48
N LYS A 120 -1.65 17.20 2.03
CA LYS A 120 -0.90 16.62 0.90
C LYS A 120 -0.98 17.55 -0.31
N ALA A 121 0.12 17.71 -1.03
CA ALA A 121 0.15 18.44 -2.29
C ALA A 121 -0.95 17.98 -3.26
N GLY A 122 -1.35 18.88 -4.15
CA GLY A 122 -2.44 18.68 -5.11
C GLY A 122 -3.69 19.51 -4.80
N LYS A 123 -4.75 19.25 -5.56
CA LYS A 123 -6.05 19.90 -5.44
C LYS A 123 -6.82 19.31 -4.26
N ARG A 124 -7.40 20.16 -3.43
CA ARG A 124 -8.19 19.82 -2.25
C ARG A 124 -9.53 20.53 -2.30
N VAL A 125 -10.60 19.85 -1.90
CA VAL A 125 -11.92 20.45 -1.79
C VAL A 125 -12.07 21.03 -0.39
N VAL A 126 -12.53 22.27 -0.29
CA VAL A 126 -12.69 22.99 0.97
C VAL A 126 -14.16 23.33 1.14
N ARG A 127 -14.73 22.96 2.28
CA ARG A 127 -16.08 23.35 2.69
C ARG A 127 -16.01 24.09 4.01
N VAL A 128 -16.67 25.23 4.11
CA VAL A 128 -16.83 25.99 5.36
C VAL A 128 -18.32 26.13 5.63
N SER A 129 -18.75 25.67 6.80
CA SER A 129 -20.15 25.59 7.20
C SER A 129 -20.37 26.35 8.50
N HIS A 130 -21.50 27.04 8.61
CA HIS A 130 -21.89 27.77 9.82
C HIS A 130 -23.41 27.83 9.91
N GLU A 131 -23.95 27.71 11.12
CA GLU A 131 -25.39 27.78 11.35
C GLU A 131 -25.96 29.11 10.85
N GLY A 132 -27.07 29.05 10.08
CA GLY A 132 -27.72 30.24 9.52
C GLY A 132 -27.11 30.75 8.20
N TYR A 133 -26.11 30.07 7.63
CA TYR A 133 -25.48 30.41 6.36
C TYR A 133 -25.52 29.25 5.36
N GLY A 134 -25.41 29.56 4.06
CA GLY A 134 -25.10 28.56 3.05
C GLY A 134 -23.65 28.10 3.13
N ASP A 135 -23.40 26.81 2.86
CA ASP A 135 -22.05 26.24 2.83
C ASP A 135 -21.19 26.91 1.75
N PHE A 136 -20.03 27.42 2.17
CA PHE A 136 -19.01 27.90 1.25
C PHE A 136 -18.18 26.72 0.75
N ASN A 137 -18.19 26.47 -0.56
CA ASN A 137 -17.43 25.40 -1.19
C ASN A 137 -16.45 25.97 -2.21
N THR A 138 -15.20 25.51 -2.16
CA THR A 138 -14.17 25.88 -3.13
C THR A 138 -13.12 24.78 -3.25
N THR A 139 -12.13 24.99 -4.12
CA THR A 139 -10.97 24.12 -4.21
C THR A 139 -9.70 24.92 -4.05
N VAL A 140 -8.72 24.36 -3.34
CA VAL A 140 -7.39 24.93 -3.18
C VAL A 140 -6.35 23.94 -3.68
N SER A 141 -5.39 24.39 -4.47
CA SER A 141 -4.28 23.56 -4.94
C SER A 141 -2.97 24.09 -4.36
N GLY A 142 -2.17 23.22 -3.75
CA GLY A 142 -0.87 23.57 -3.18
C GLY A 142 0.20 22.54 -3.50
N GLN A 143 1.45 23.00 -3.49
CA GLN A 143 2.65 22.15 -3.50
C GLN A 143 3.26 22.08 -2.09
N ASP A 144 4.10 21.09 -1.83
CA ASP A 144 4.73 20.95 -0.51
C ASP A 144 5.49 22.23 -0.11
N GLY A 145 5.29 22.67 1.13
CA GLY A 145 5.82 23.92 1.67
C GLY A 145 4.96 25.16 1.38
N ASP A 146 3.96 25.09 0.50
CA ASP A 146 3.11 26.24 0.19
C ASP A 146 2.27 26.69 1.40
N SER A 147 1.94 27.98 1.42
CA SER A 147 0.82 28.52 2.21
C SER A 147 -0.22 29.11 1.26
N LYS A 148 -1.43 28.56 1.27
CA LYS A 148 -2.54 29.02 0.42
C LYS A 148 -3.63 29.65 1.28
N ILE A 149 -4.12 30.81 0.85
CA ILE A 149 -5.20 31.52 1.55
C ILE A 149 -6.51 31.25 0.84
N VAL A 150 -7.52 30.86 1.61
CA VAL A 150 -8.92 30.74 1.18
C VAL A 150 -9.73 31.80 1.91
N VAL A 151 -10.32 32.73 1.16
CA VAL A 151 -11.22 33.74 1.73
C VAL A 151 -12.65 33.21 1.64
N ALA A 152 -13.20 32.76 2.76
CA ALA A 152 -14.52 32.15 2.85
C ALA A 152 -15.54 33.18 3.37
N GLN A 153 -16.16 33.92 2.46
CA GLN A 153 -17.25 34.84 2.79
C GLN A 153 -18.57 34.07 2.69
N LEU A 154 -19.17 33.75 3.85
CA LEU A 154 -20.44 33.03 3.89
C LEU A 154 -21.61 34.01 3.69
N THR A 155 -22.61 33.59 2.93
CA THR A 155 -23.82 34.36 2.67
C THR A 155 -25.01 33.75 3.39
N THR A 156 -25.94 34.59 3.86
CA THR A 156 -27.23 34.16 4.44
C THR A 156 -28.20 33.67 3.39
N GLU A 157 -27.97 34.03 2.12
CA GLU A 157 -28.55 33.30 1.00
C GLU A 157 -27.96 31.89 1.00
N VAL A 158 -28.79 30.89 1.24
CA VAL A 158 -28.49 29.48 0.98
C VAL A 158 -28.30 29.35 -0.53
N LYS A 159 -27.10 29.67 -1.02
CA LYS A 159 -26.69 29.35 -2.38
C LYS A 159 -26.87 27.84 -2.50
N ALA A 160 -27.74 27.40 -3.42
CA ALA A 160 -27.96 25.98 -3.70
C ALA A 160 -26.60 25.27 -3.64
N PRO A 161 -26.46 24.21 -2.82
CA PRO A 161 -25.16 23.65 -2.50
C PRO A 161 -24.39 23.46 -3.79
N ALA A 162 -23.18 24.00 -3.87
CA ALA A 162 -22.24 23.51 -4.87
C ALA A 162 -22.22 21.99 -4.62
N GLY A 163 -22.72 21.21 -5.59
CA GLY A 163 -22.94 19.78 -5.40
C GLY A 163 -21.70 19.12 -4.81
N LEU A 164 -21.91 18.05 -4.03
CA LEU A 164 -20.82 17.27 -3.44
C LEU A 164 -19.72 17.05 -4.50
N PRO A 165 -18.42 17.20 -4.14
CA PRO A 165 -17.36 17.08 -5.12
C PRO A 165 -17.38 15.70 -5.77
N ARG A 166 -17.26 15.65 -7.11
CA ARG A 166 -17.31 14.39 -7.87
C ARG A 166 -16.25 13.38 -7.41
N GLU A 167 -15.08 13.84 -7.02
CA GLU A 167 -14.00 13.00 -6.49
C GLU A 167 -13.45 13.60 -5.20
N ILE A 168 -13.10 12.73 -4.24
CA ILE A 168 -12.39 13.08 -3.01
C ILE A 168 -11.21 12.13 -2.79
N ASP A 169 -10.20 12.57 -2.03
CA ASP A 169 -9.13 11.71 -1.53
C ASP A 169 -9.34 11.51 -0.02
N TYR A 170 -9.96 10.39 0.34
CA TYR A 170 -10.27 10.02 1.72
C TYR A 170 -9.56 8.70 2.04
N ASN A 171 -8.23 8.77 2.23
CA ASN A 171 -7.35 7.60 2.33
C ASN A 171 -7.39 6.70 1.07
N GLY A 172 -7.58 7.33 -0.10
CA GLY A 172 -7.83 6.68 -1.38
C GLY A 172 -8.82 7.50 -2.20
N LEU A 173 -8.68 7.48 -3.52
CA LEU A 173 -9.59 8.19 -4.42
C LEU A 173 -10.98 7.55 -4.38
N MET A 174 -11.99 8.36 -4.12
CA MET A 174 -13.39 7.96 -4.12
C MET A 174 -14.19 8.83 -5.08
N VAL A 175 -15.24 8.26 -5.65
CA VAL A 175 -16.15 8.94 -6.59
C VAL A 175 -17.53 9.06 -5.96
N LEU A 176 -18.15 10.23 -6.14
CA LEU A 176 -19.53 10.48 -5.73
C LEU A 176 -20.49 9.69 -6.60
N VAL A 177 -21.39 8.94 -5.96
CA VAL A 177 -22.61 8.39 -6.55
C VAL A 177 -23.77 9.21 -6.02
N ASN A 178 -24.44 9.92 -6.92
CA ASN A 178 -25.51 10.84 -6.55
C ASN A 178 -26.72 10.12 -5.97
N ALA A 179 -27.39 10.76 -5.02
CA ALA A 179 -28.66 10.36 -4.47
C ALA A 179 -29.70 10.15 -5.58
N GLY A 180 -30.66 9.28 -5.32
CA GLY A 180 -31.80 9.10 -6.19
C GLY A 180 -32.23 7.65 -6.35
N GLU A 181 -33.37 7.52 -7.03
CA GLU A 181 -33.95 6.24 -7.41
C GLU A 181 -33.15 5.61 -8.56
N PHE A 182 -32.97 4.30 -8.51
CA PHE A 182 -32.46 3.48 -9.62
C PHE A 182 -33.19 2.14 -9.65
N ILE A 183 -33.03 1.40 -10.75
CA ILE A 183 -33.54 0.02 -10.87
C ILE A 183 -32.41 -0.94 -10.53
N MET A 184 -32.57 -1.67 -9.43
CA MET A 184 -31.70 -2.77 -9.02
C MET A 184 -32.23 -4.09 -9.57
N GLY A 185 -31.33 -5.03 -9.90
CA GLY A 185 -31.69 -6.35 -10.41
C GLY A 185 -32.12 -6.34 -11.88
N ASP A 186 -32.27 -7.52 -12.45
CA ASP A 186 -32.64 -7.71 -13.85
C ASP A 186 -33.60 -8.89 -14.03
N ASP A 187 -34.70 -8.63 -14.75
CA ASP A 187 -35.74 -9.62 -15.01
C ASP A 187 -35.41 -10.57 -16.17
N SER A 188 -34.36 -10.30 -16.95
CA SER A 188 -34.14 -10.93 -18.25
C SER A 188 -33.11 -12.06 -18.24
N HIS A 189 -32.16 -12.06 -17.29
CA HIS A 189 -31.04 -13.00 -17.29
C HIS A 189 -31.10 -14.02 -16.14
N ASN A 190 -30.48 -13.74 -14.99
CA ASN A 190 -30.33 -14.74 -13.93
C ASN A 190 -31.51 -14.72 -12.94
N PRO A 191 -32.02 -15.88 -12.47
CA PRO A 191 -33.11 -15.91 -11.50
C PRO A 191 -32.81 -15.20 -10.16
N GLU A 192 -31.56 -15.25 -9.70
CA GLU A 192 -31.10 -14.61 -8.46
C GLU A 192 -31.04 -13.08 -8.57
N GLU A 193 -31.15 -12.52 -9.79
CA GLU A 193 -31.16 -11.07 -10.03
C GLU A 193 -32.59 -10.51 -10.11
N LYS A 194 -33.62 -11.37 -9.94
CA LYS A 194 -35.04 -11.00 -10.06
C LYS A 194 -35.69 -10.75 -8.70
N PRO A 195 -36.75 -9.92 -8.64
CA PRO A 195 -37.23 -9.05 -9.71
C PRO A 195 -36.44 -7.74 -9.78
N ALA A 196 -36.39 -7.14 -10.96
CA ALA A 196 -35.95 -5.76 -11.09
C ALA A 196 -36.89 -4.84 -10.29
N HIS A 197 -36.32 -4.03 -9.40
CA HIS A 197 -37.12 -3.20 -8.49
C HIS A 197 -36.46 -1.85 -8.20
N LYS A 198 -37.28 -0.88 -7.80
CA LYS A 198 -36.84 0.48 -7.48
C LYS A 198 -36.17 0.52 -6.11
N VAL A 199 -34.98 1.09 -6.06
CA VAL A 199 -34.26 1.37 -4.82
C VAL A 199 -33.88 2.85 -4.80
N THR A 200 -34.07 3.52 -3.67
CA THR A 200 -33.65 4.92 -3.48
C THR A 200 -32.50 4.96 -2.49
N LEU A 201 -31.37 5.54 -2.93
CA LEU A 201 -30.18 5.71 -2.10
C LEU A 201 -29.86 7.19 -1.89
N PRO A 202 -29.29 7.58 -0.73
CA PRO A 202 -28.71 8.91 -0.55
C PRO A 202 -27.42 9.07 -1.39
N ASP A 203 -26.82 10.26 -1.35
CA ASP A 203 -25.48 10.47 -1.87
C ASP A 203 -24.48 9.61 -1.07
N PHE A 204 -23.55 8.97 -1.77
CA PHE A 204 -22.44 8.27 -1.12
C PHE A 204 -21.18 8.32 -1.98
N TYR A 205 -20.03 8.10 -1.34
CA TYR A 205 -18.77 7.93 -2.02
C TYR A 205 -18.39 6.45 -2.05
N ILE A 206 -17.87 5.98 -3.17
CA ILE A 206 -17.29 4.64 -3.32
C ILE A 206 -15.86 4.74 -3.83
N ASP A 207 -14.98 3.81 -3.42
CA ASP A 207 -13.60 3.80 -3.88
C ASP A 207 -13.57 3.64 -5.41
N LYS A 208 -12.72 4.45 -6.08
CA LYS A 208 -12.54 4.41 -7.54
C LYS A 208 -11.87 3.12 -8.02
N PHE A 209 -11.09 2.50 -7.15
CA PHE A 209 -10.32 1.29 -7.40
C PHE A 209 -10.49 0.34 -6.22
N GLU A 210 -10.34 -0.95 -6.45
CA GLU A 210 -10.21 -1.92 -5.37
C GLU A 210 -9.00 -1.60 -4.48
N VAL A 211 -9.05 -2.07 -3.23
CA VAL A 211 -7.96 -1.91 -2.28
C VAL A 211 -6.72 -2.62 -2.80
N SER A 212 -5.61 -1.88 -2.94
CA SER A 212 -4.36 -2.44 -3.45
C SER A 212 -3.57 -3.21 -2.39
N ASN A 213 -2.67 -4.10 -2.83
CA ASN A 213 -1.73 -4.78 -1.95
C ASN A 213 -0.89 -3.80 -1.10
N GLU A 214 -0.46 -2.67 -1.67
CA GLU A 214 0.28 -1.64 -0.92
C GLU A 214 -0.57 -1.03 0.20
N GLN A 215 -1.84 -0.72 -0.08
CA GLN A 215 -2.76 -0.17 0.92
C GLN A 215 -3.04 -1.17 2.03
N TYR A 216 -3.32 -2.43 1.67
CA TYR A 216 -3.61 -3.49 2.63
C TYR A 216 -2.38 -3.86 3.47
N LYS A 217 -1.17 -3.79 2.89
CA LYS A 217 0.09 -3.99 3.63
C LYS A 217 0.25 -2.95 4.73
N LYS A 218 0.01 -1.66 4.45
CA LYS A 218 0.06 -0.58 5.46
C LYS A 218 -0.90 -0.86 6.62
N PHE A 219 -2.10 -1.38 6.32
CA PHE A 219 -3.05 -1.81 7.33
C PHE A 219 -2.53 -2.98 8.19
N CYS A 220 -1.97 -4.03 7.56
CA CYS A 220 -1.38 -5.15 8.29
C CYS A 220 -0.21 -4.70 9.19
N ASP A 221 0.68 -3.84 8.66
CA ASP A 221 1.83 -3.33 9.40
C ASP A 221 1.41 -2.50 10.63
N ALA A 222 0.35 -1.70 10.48
CA ALA A 222 -0.19 -0.84 11.54
C ALA A 222 -0.97 -1.63 12.61
N THR A 223 -1.76 -2.62 12.21
CA THR A 223 -2.65 -3.38 13.12
C THR A 223 -2.04 -4.68 13.62
N LYS A 224 -0.90 -5.10 13.08
CA LYS A 224 -0.27 -6.40 13.31
C LYS A 224 -1.16 -7.59 12.91
N ARG A 225 -2.18 -7.35 12.07
CA ARG A 225 -2.97 -8.42 11.46
C ARG A 225 -2.11 -9.23 10.50
N LYS A 226 -2.41 -10.52 10.43
CA LYS A 226 -1.77 -11.41 9.46
C LYS A 226 -2.32 -11.06 8.07
N PRO A 227 -1.46 -10.90 7.07
CA PRO A 227 -1.92 -10.80 5.70
C PRO A 227 -2.57 -12.12 5.22
N PRO A 228 -3.23 -12.12 4.05
CA PRO A 228 -3.65 -13.35 3.38
C PRO A 228 -2.52 -14.39 3.33
N THR A 229 -2.89 -15.68 3.39
CA THR A 229 -1.89 -16.75 3.34
C THR A 229 -1.40 -17.00 1.91
N ASN A 230 -0.32 -17.75 1.75
CA ASN A 230 0.11 -18.27 0.44
C ASN A 230 -1.05 -19.05 -0.24
N PRO A 231 -1.32 -18.87 -1.55
CA PRO A 231 -0.53 -18.13 -2.54
C PRO A 231 -0.78 -16.63 -2.63
N TRP A 232 -1.81 -16.09 -1.98
CA TRP A 232 -2.31 -14.75 -2.28
C TRP A 232 -1.37 -13.60 -1.91
N TRP A 233 -0.51 -13.79 -0.92
CA TRP A 233 0.36 -12.72 -0.40
C TRP A 233 1.83 -12.85 -0.80
N ASP A 234 2.34 -14.08 -0.94
CA ASP A 234 3.76 -14.33 -1.20
C ASP A 234 4.05 -14.59 -2.69
N ASN A 235 3.01 -14.88 -3.49
CA ASN A 235 3.18 -15.10 -4.93
C ASN A 235 3.20 -13.77 -5.69
N SER A 236 4.28 -13.54 -6.45
CA SER A 236 4.48 -12.35 -7.30
C SER A 236 3.36 -12.11 -8.31
N TYR A 237 2.62 -13.16 -8.66
CA TYR A 237 1.45 -13.05 -9.53
C TYR A 237 0.30 -12.24 -8.89
N PHE A 238 0.10 -12.36 -7.58
CA PHE A 238 -1.03 -11.75 -6.87
C PHE A 238 -0.64 -10.52 -6.03
N ASN A 239 0.64 -10.38 -5.67
CA ASN A 239 1.07 -9.42 -4.64
C ASN A 239 1.68 -8.11 -5.18
N GLN A 240 1.53 -7.81 -6.47
CA GLN A 240 2.07 -6.56 -7.03
C GLN A 240 1.45 -5.34 -6.33
N PRO A 241 2.21 -4.27 -6.02
CA PRO A 241 1.76 -3.20 -5.11
C PRO A 241 0.45 -2.50 -5.51
N LYS A 242 0.21 -2.34 -6.81
CA LYS A 242 -0.98 -1.66 -7.37
C LYS A 242 -2.12 -2.61 -7.75
N MET A 243 -1.90 -3.93 -7.71
CA MET A 243 -2.97 -4.89 -7.96
C MET A 243 -3.92 -4.97 -6.75
N PRO A 244 -5.20 -5.31 -6.98
CA PRO A 244 -6.13 -5.59 -5.90
C PRO A 244 -5.59 -6.67 -4.97
N VAL A 245 -5.76 -6.46 -3.66
CA VAL A 245 -5.48 -7.51 -2.69
C VAL A 245 -6.51 -8.64 -2.85
N VAL A 246 -6.03 -9.88 -2.85
CA VAL A 246 -6.87 -11.09 -2.96
C VAL A 246 -6.68 -12.01 -1.77
N GLY A 247 -7.55 -13.01 -1.59
CA GLY A 247 -7.50 -13.93 -0.45
C GLY A 247 -7.91 -13.28 0.88
N VAL A 248 -8.68 -12.20 0.83
CA VAL A 248 -9.21 -11.47 2.00
C VAL A 248 -10.65 -11.94 2.25
N ASN A 249 -10.96 -12.31 3.50
CA ASN A 249 -12.32 -12.66 3.89
C ASN A 249 -13.14 -11.41 4.27
N PHE A 250 -14.45 -11.56 4.45
CA PHE A 250 -15.35 -10.45 4.78
C PHE A 250 -14.95 -9.70 6.07
N ALA A 251 -14.55 -10.42 7.12
CA ALA A 251 -14.19 -9.81 8.40
C ALA A 251 -12.94 -8.93 8.28
N ASP A 252 -11.96 -9.37 7.50
CA ASP A 252 -10.74 -8.61 7.22
C ASP A 252 -11.00 -7.42 6.29
N ALA A 253 -11.84 -7.57 5.27
CA ALA A 253 -12.26 -6.47 4.41
C ALA A 253 -13.02 -5.39 5.22
N SER A 254 -13.93 -5.80 6.10
CA SER A 254 -14.65 -4.89 7.00
C SER A 254 -13.71 -4.20 7.98
N ALA A 255 -12.74 -4.92 8.54
CA ALA A 255 -11.76 -4.35 9.46
C ALA A 255 -10.83 -3.34 8.76
N TYR A 256 -10.41 -3.63 7.52
CA TYR A 256 -9.67 -2.69 6.69
C TYR A 256 -10.49 -1.42 6.45
N ALA A 257 -11.73 -1.55 5.98
CA ALA A 257 -12.60 -0.42 5.69
C ALA A 257 -12.77 0.48 6.92
N ALA A 258 -13.06 -0.12 8.08
CA ALA A 258 -13.17 0.62 9.35
C ALA A 258 -11.86 1.34 9.72
N SER A 259 -10.70 0.69 9.55
CA SER A 259 -9.40 1.30 9.82
C SER A 259 -9.07 2.48 8.90
N ALA A 260 -9.60 2.47 7.68
CA ALA A 260 -9.48 3.55 6.71
C ALA A 260 -10.48 4.70 6.95
N GLY A 261 -11.35 4.58 7.97
CA GLY A 261 -12.44 5.51 8.25
C GLY A 261 -13.63 5.36 7.29
N LYS A 262 -13.74 4.22 6.60
CA LYS A 262 -14.74 3.88 5.59
C LYS A 262 -15.64 2.72 6.07
N ARG A 263 -16.47 2.21 5.17
CA ARG A 263 -17.26 0.98 5.34
C ARG A 263 -17.30 0.21 4.03
N LEU A 264 -17.76 -1.05 4.07
CA LEU A 264 -18.11 -1.77 2.86
C LEU A 264 -19.38 -1.16 2.23
N PRO A 265 -19.49 -1.14 0.89
CA PRO A 265 -20.74 -0.80 0.23
C PRO A 265 -21.78 -1.90 0.51
N THR A 266 -23.05 -1.49 0.52
CA THR A 266 -24.18 -2.42 0.38
C THR A 266 -24.25 -2.95 -1.06
N GLU A 267 -25.03 -4.00 -1.29
CA GLU A 267 -25.21 -4.55 -2.64
C GLU A 267 -25.89 -3.52 -3.56
N GLU A 268 -26.89 -2.82 -3.03
CA GLU A 268 -27.62 -1.75 -3.71
C GLU A 268 -26.68 -0.62 -4.14
N GLU A 269 -25.78 -0.19 -3.24
CA GLU A 269 -24.79 0.84 -3.53
C GLU A 269 -23.79 0.39 -4.59
N TRP A 270 -23.34 -0.86 -4.50
CA TRP A 270 -22.39 -1.43 -5.45
C TRP A 270 -22.99 -1.52 -6.86
N GLU A 271 -24.22 -2.02 -6.98
CA GLU A 271 -24.90 -2.11 -8.26
C GLU A 271 -25.21 -0.73 -8.86
N LYS A 272 -25.66 0.23 -8.04
CA LYS A 272 -25.91 1.60 -8.52
C LYS A 272 -24.63 2.24 -9.04
N ALA A 273 -23.51 2.08 -8.32
CA ALA A 273 -22.21 2.59 -8.73
C ALA A 273 -21.75 1.99 -10.07
N ALA A 274 -21.99 0.70 -10.29
CA ALA A 274 -21.60 0.00 -11.51
C ALA A 274 -22.50 0.34 -12.71
N SER A 275 -23.81 0.29 -12.52
CA SER A 275 -24.78 0.23 -13.64
C SER A 275 -25.50 1.56 -13.92
N TRP A 276 -25.46 2.53 -13.01
CA TRP A 276 -26.18 3.80 -13.16
C TRP A 276 -25.27 4.98 -13.47
N GLY A 277 -25.74 5.93 -14.27
CA GLY A 277 -24.98 7.12 -14.67
C GLY A 277 -25.11 8.26 -13.66
N PRO A 278 -24.21 9.26 -13.69
CA PRO A 278 -24.25 10.38 -12.75
C PRO A 278 -25.32 11.43 -13.11
N THR A 279 -25.94 11.33 -14.28
CA THR A 279 -26.95 12.29 -14.75
C THR A 279 -28.36 11.90 -14.29
N SER A 280 -29.24 12.88 -14.13
CA SER A 280 -30.62 12.66 -13.67
C SER A 280 -31.48 11.86 -14.64
N ASP A 281 -31.07 11.77 -15.91
CA ASP A 281 -31.72 11.00 -16.98
C ASP A 281 -31.06 9.64 -17.23
N ALA A 282 -30.07 9.26 -16.41
CA ALA A 282 -29.39 7.99 -16.54
C ALA A 282 -30.37 6.81 -16.42
N LYS A 283 -30.08 5.76 -17.17
CA LYS A 283 -30.79 4.48 -17.16
C LYS A 283 -29.81 3.38 -16.78
N LYS A 284 -30.35 2.22 -16.38
CA LYS A 284 -29.54 1.02 -16.15
C LYS A 284 -28.79 0.68 -17.43
N ARG A 285 -27.47 0.58 -17.32
CA ARG A 285 -26.62 0.03 -18.38
C ARG A 285 -26.51 -1.48 -18.21
N MET A 286 -26.39 -2.21 -19.31
CA MET A 286 -26.09 -3.64 -19.29
C MET A 286 -24.71 -3.92 -18.65
N TRP A 287 -23.72 -3.09 -18.98
CA TRP A 287 -22.37 -3.17 -18.46
C TRP A 287 -21.92 -1.81 -17.89
N PRO A 288 -20.90 -1.75 -17.03
CA PRO A 288 -20.42 -0.47 -16.50
C PRO A 288 -20.05 0.57 -17.58
N TRP A 289 -19.59 0.11 -18.74
CA TRP A 289 -19.22 0.93 -19.89
C TRP A 289 -20.34 1.22 -20.90
N GLY A 290 -21.54 0.66 -20.72
CA GLY A 290 -22.67 0.84 -21.65
C GLY A 290 -23.38 -0.46 -21.99
N ASP A 291 -24.13 -0.45 -23.09
CA ASP A 291 -24.94 -1.59 -23.52
C ASP A 291 -24.24 -2.48 -24.56
N SER A 292 -23.02 -2.11 -24.98
CA SER A 292 -22.21 -2.90 -25.90
C SER A 292 -21.40 -3.98 -25.18
N THR A 293 -21.22 -5.13 -25.82
CA THR A 293 -20.42 -6.25 -25.32
C THR A 293 -18.92 -6.08 -25.60
N ASP A 294 -18.38 -4.86 -25.49
CA ASP A 294 -16.99 -4.57 -25.83
C ASP A 294 -16.01 -5.36 -24.94
N ALA A 295 -15.32 -6.32 -25.56
CA ALA A 295 -14.37 -7.20 -24.87
C ALA A 295 -13.09 -6.49 -24.40
N GLY A 296 -12.85 -5.24 -24.80
CA GLY A 296 -11.70 -4.44 -24.32
C GLY A 296 -11.88 -3.88 -22.91
N GLN A 297 -13.11 -3.93 -22.37
CA GLN A 297 -13.48 -3.35 -21.08
C GLN A 297 -13.60 -4.40 -19.96
N ALA A 298 -13.47 -5.69 -20.30
CA ALA A 298 -13.46 -6.79 -19.35
C ALA A 298 -12.56 -7.93 -19.83
N THR A 299 -11.89 -8.60 -18.89
CA THR A 299 -11.15 -9.82 -19.23
C THR A 299 -12.12 -10.99 -19.24
N LEU A 300 -12.71 -11.27 -20.41
CA LEU A 300 -13.63 -12.39 -20.60
C LEU A 300 -12.86 -13.63 -21.06
N ASN A 301 -13.19 -14.80 -20.51
CA ASN A 301 -12.68 -16.11 -20.94
C ASN A 301 -11.14 -16.25 -20.92
N SER A 302 -10.49 -15.72 -19.89
CA SER A 302 -9.04 -15.77 -19.73
C SER A 302 -8.65 -16.32 -18.36
N ASN A 303 -7.54 -17.07 -18.32
CA ASN A 303 -6.98 -17.64 -17.09
C ASN A 303 -5.93 -16.69 -16.45
N HIS A 304 -5.91 -15.42 -16.86
CA HIS A 304 -4.96 -14.44 -16.35
C HIS A 304 -5.59 -13.06 -16.14
N THR A 305 -5.04 -12.29 -15.21
CA THR A 305 -5.43 -10.88 -15.03
C THR A 305 -4.72 -10.00 -16.04
N SER A 306 -5.49 -9.26 -16.83
CA SER A 306 -5.00 -8.24 -17.77
C SER A 306 -5.64 -6.89 -17.44
N ALA A 307 -4.90 -5.81 -17.67
CA ALA A 307 -5.46 -4.47 -17.58
C ALA A 307 -6.47 -4.27 -18.72
N VAL A 308 -7.64 -3.72 -18.40
CA VAL A 308 -8.73 -3.43 -19.34
C VAL A 308 -9.19 -1.98 -19.17
N GLY A 309 -9.75 -1.39 -20.22
CA GLY A 309 -10.28 -0.01 -20.18
C GLY A 309 -9.24 1.12 -20.17
N SER A 310 -8.25 1.06 -21.07
CA SER A 310 -7.26 2.13 -21.30
C SER A 310 -7.82 3.36 -22.01
#